data_AF-A0A974BXI1-F1
#
_entry.id   AF-A0A974BXI1-F1
#
_cell.length_a   1.000
_cell.length_b   1.000
_cell.length_c   1.000
_cell.angle_alpha   90.00
_cell.angle_beta   90.00
_cell.angle_gamma   90.00
#
_symmetry.space_group_name_H-M   'P 1'
#
loop_
_entity.id
_entity.type
_entity.pdbx_description
1 polymer ?
#
loop_
_entity_poly.entity_id
_entity_poly.type
_entity_poly.pdbx_seq_one_letter_code
_entity_poly.pdbx_strand_id
1 'polypeptide(L)'
;MTASDGFKVLSADLQLDANKSAHNTGAYMSRELIVRRGQPVRLVLNFNTSVRVEDRLQFTAGLITTNASTPLLEFNFYDSRSPAVNSWGAQRVETGRNSVTLNVFTPSNAIIGRYILSIHTSEGQSNLASIVLLFNPWAKGDVVYLSDQAERQEYVLSEVGLIYMGTPSYPQYTFWNFGQFQDNILNISLSLLDSTQSFQRNATEDVRKRNNPIHVCRVLSSIGMLIW
;
A
#
# COMPACT_ATOMS: atom_id res chain seq x y z
N MET A 1 -29.06 -5.16 -34.42
CA MET A 1 -27.85 -5.12 -33.58
C MET A 1 -28.12 -4.13 -32.46
N THR A 2 -28.60 -4.60 -31.31
CA THR A 2 -28.75 -3.76 -30.13
C THR A 2 -27.35 -3.44 -29.63
N ALA A 3 -27.05 -2.16 -29.43
CA ALA A 3 -25.83 -1.74 -28.73
C ALA A 3 -25.74 -2.57 -27.44
N SER A 4 -24.64 -3.28 -27.24
CA SER A 4 -24.39 -3.92 -25.95
C SER A 4 -24.27 -2.79 -24.93
N ASP A 5 -25.24 -2.67 -24.03
CA ASP A 5 -25.10 -1.78 -22.86
C ASP A 5 -23.74 -2.08 -22.22
N GLY A 6 -22.88 -1.07 -22.16
CA GLY A 6 -21.49 -1.22 -21.79
C GLY A 6 -21.33 -1.83 -20.40
N PHE A 7 -20.27 -2.61 -20.23
CA PHE A 7 -19.90 -3.19 -18.95
C PHE A 7 -19.18 -2.12 -18.11
N LYS A 8 -19.74 -1.74 -16.94
CA LYS A 8 -19.17 -0.68 -16.09
C LYS A 8 -19.19 -1.01 -14.60
N VAL A 9 -18.22 -0.48 -13.87
CA VAL A 9 -18.18 -0.52 -12.40
C VAL A 9 -19.08 0.59 -11.84
N LEU A 10 -19.98 0.21 -10.94
CA LEU A 10 -20.85 1.13 -10.21
C LEU A 10 -20.22 1.57 -8.88
N SER A 11 -19.60 0.63 -8.17
CA SER A 11 -18.93 0.91 -6.89
C SER A 11 -17.87 -0.14 -6.56
N ALA A 12 -16.93 0.24 -5.70
CA ALA A 12 -15.94 -0.65 -5.12
C ALA A 12 -16.06 -0.60 -3.59
N ASP A 13 -16.36 -1.74 -2.97
CA ASP A 13 -16.25 -1.91 -1.53
C ASP A 13 -14.83 -2.38 -1.20
N LEU A 14 -14.14 -1.54 -0.41
CA LEU A 14 -12.75 -1.70 -0.03
C LEU A 14 -12.54 -2.67 1.14
N GLN A 15 -13.62 -3.22 1.71
CA GLN A 15 -13.56 -4.22 2.78
C GLN A 15 -12.65 -3.76 3.93
N LEU A 16 -12.81 -2.49 4.34
CA LEU A 16 -11.83 -1.75 5.16
C LEU A 16 -11.48 -2.49 6.45
N ASP A 17 -12.46 -2.95 7.22
CA ASP A 17 -12.20 -3.60 8.52
C ASP A 17 -11.48 -4.93 8.36
N ALA A 18 -11.89 -5.74 7.38
CA ALA A 18 -11.27 -7.02 7.07
C ALA A 18 -9.81 -6.83 6.61
N ASN A 19 -9.57 -5.88 5.71
CA ASN A 19 -8.22 -5.56 5.24
C ASN A 19 -7.36 -4.96 6.36
N LYS A 20 -7.90 -4.05 7.18
CA LYS A 20 -7.17 -3.47 8.32
C LYS A 20 -6.73 -4.53 9.33
N SER A 21 -7.62 -5.46 9.64
CA SER A 21 -7.31 -6.59 10.52
C SER A 21 -6.24 -7.48 9.89
N ALA A 22 -6.44 -7.90 8.64
CA ALA A 22 -5.50 -8.80 7.95
C ALA A 22 -4.10 -8.19 7.79
N HIS A 23 -4.00 -6.89 7.52
CA HIS A 23 -2.73 -6.20 7.28
C HIS A 23 -2.09 -5.60 8.52
N ASN A 24 -2.67 -5.76 9.71
CA ASN A 24 -2.19 -5.14 10.96
C ASN A 24 -2.02 -3.61 10.79
N THR A 25 -3.08 -2.98 10.27
CA THR A 25 -3.16 -1.52 10.04
C THR A 25 -4.38 -0.90 10.71
N GLY A 26 -5.06 -1.64 11.59
CA GLY A 26 -6.22 -1.14 12.35
C GLY A 26 -5.91 -0.01 13.34
N ALA A 27 -4.64 0.13 13.78
CA ALA A 27 -4.23 1.18 14.70
C ALA A 27 -4.23 2.58 14.08
N TYR A 28 -4.03 2.69 12.75
CA TYR A 28 -4.02 3.97 12.06
C TYR A 28 -5.38 4.69 12.21
N MET A 29 -5.35 5.90 12.75
CA MET A 29 -6.50 6.81 12.84
C MET A 29 -6.82 7.42 11.48
N SER A 30 -7.19 6.58 10.50
CA SER A 30 -7.50 6.98 9.13
C SER A 30 -8.64 6.16 8.54
N ARG A 31 -9.40 6.79 7.62
CA ARG A 31 -10.42 6.13 6.80
C ARG A 31 -9.88 5.55 5.49
N GLU A 32 -8.60 5.76 5.22
CA GLU A 32 -7.97 5.26 4.00
C GLU A 32 -7.70 3.75 4.08
N LEU A 33 -7.66 3.10 2.91
CA LEU A 33 -7.22 1.72 2.82
C LEU A 33 -5.70 1.66 2.92
N ILE A 34 -5.21 1.39 4.13
CA ILE A 34 -3.78 1.23 4.44
C ILE A 34 -3.47 -0.27 4.52
N VAL A 35 -2.55 -0.73 3.68
CA VAL A 35 -2.20 -2.15 3.54
C VAL A 35 -0.69 -2.32 3.40
N ARG A 36 -0.23 -3.56 3.45
CA ARG A 36 1.19 -3.90 3.40
C ARG A 36 1.50 -4.76 2.18
N ARG A 37 2.63 -4.49 1.52
CA ARG A 37 3.06 -5.16 0.29
C ARG A 37 3.27 -6.67 0.49
N GLY A 38 3.21 -7.44 -0.59
CA GLY A 38 3.40 -8.90 -0.51
C GLY A 38 2.25 -9.66 0.15
N GLN A 39 1.14 -8.99 0.46
CA GLN A 39 -0.07 -9.59 1.03
C GLN A 39 -1.30 -9.20 0.20
N PRO A 40 -2.26 -10.12 -0.05
CA PRO A 40 -3.41 -9.83 -0.90
C PRO A 40 -4.41 -8.87 -0.24
N VAL A 41 -4.96 -7.95 -1.03
CA VAL A 41 -5.99 -6.98 -0.63
C VAL A 41 -7.33 -7.40 -1.21
N ARG A 42 -8.34 -7.61 -0.35
CA ARG A 42 -9.67 -8.04 -0.81
C ARG A 42 -10.52 -6.83 -1.21
N LEU A 43 -11.17 -6.89 -2.37
CA LEU A 43 -12.10 -5.87 -2.87
C LEU A 43 -13.37 -6.54 -3.39
N VAL A 44 -14.50 -5.85 -3.30
CA VAL A 44 -15.76 -6.27 -3.94
C VAL A 44 -16.18 -5.19 -4.94
N LEU A 45 -16.19 -5.55 -6.22
CA LEU A 45 -16.61 -4.65 -7.29
C LEU A 45 -18.06 -4.93 -7.66
N ASN A 46 -18.89 -3.90 -7.71
CA ASN A 46 -20.27 -3.99 -8.15
C ASN A 46 -20.38 -3.40 -9.57
N PHE A 47 -21.08 -4.11 -10.44
CA PHE A 47 -21.22 -3.77 -11.86
C PHE A 47 -22.68 -3.50 -12.20
N ASN A 48 -22.92 -2.83 -13.33
CA ASN A 48 -24.27 -2.63 -13.85
C ASN A 48 -24.92 -3.91 -14.37
N THR A 49 -24.10 -4.89 -14.79
CA THR A 49 -24.53 -6.18 -15.32
C THR A 49 -23.64 -7.29 -14.80
N SER A 50 -24.04 -8.55 -15.02
CA SER A 50 -23.24 -9.72 -14.65
C SER A 50 -21.92 -9.75 -15.42
N VAL A 51 -20.81 -9.94 -14.71
CA VAL A 51 -19.49 -10.13 -15.32
C VAL A 51 -19.36 -11.54 -15.87
N ARG A 52 -19.12 -11.66 -17.17
CA ARG A 52 -18.87 -12.93 -17.84
C ARG A 52 -17.38 -13.26 -17.83
N VAL A 53 -17.04 -14.51 -18.16
CA VAL A 53 -15.64 -14.97 -18.26
C VAL A 53 -14.94 -14.30 -19.45
N GLU A 54 -15.68 -13.97 -20.51
CA GLU A 54 -15.14 -13.33 -21.70
C GLU A 54 -14.87 -11.82 -21.51
N ASP A 55 -15.40 -11.23 -20.43
CA ASP A 55 -15.20 -9.81 -20.11
C ASP A 55 -13.75 -9.60 -19.66
N ARG A 56 -12.95 -8.94 -20.51
CA ARG A 56 -11.56 -8.64 -20.20
C ARG A 56 -11.48 -7.49 -19.20
N LEU A 57 -11.14 -7.81 -17.96
CA LEU A 57 -10.83 -6.83 -16.94
C LEU A 57 -9.33 -6.56 -16.93
N GLN A 58 -8.94 -5.33 -17.20
CA GLN A 58 -7.55 -4.89 -17.06
C GLN A 58 -7.46 -3.88 -15.93
N PHE A 59 -6.48 -4.05 -15.06
CA PHE A 59 -6.28 -3.19 -13.91
C PHE A 59 -4.98 -2.42 -14.04
N THR A 60 -4.99 -1.21 -13.49
CA THR A 60 -3.80 -0.37 -13.39
C THR A 60 -3.60 0.10 -11.96
N ALA A 61 -2.34 0.18 -11.54
CA ALA A 61 -1.92 0.81 -10.30
C ALA A 61 -0.96 1.95 -10.61
N GLY A 62 -1.40 3.18 -10.42
CA GLY A 62 -0.59 4.39 -10.60
C GLY A 62 -0.11 4.90 -9.24
N LEU A 63 1.21 5.01 -9.04
CA LEU A 63 1.76 5.62 -7.83
C LEU A 63 1.59 7.14 -7.89
N ILE A 64 1.01 7.72 -6.83
CA ILE A 64 0.84 9.16 -6.64
C ILE A 64 2.11 9.72 -6.00
N THR A 65 2.72 10.68 -6.69
CA THR A 65 3.87 11.44 -6.22
C THR A 65 3.86 12.82 -6.85
N THR A 66 4.49 13.79 -6.22
CA THR A 66 4.68 15.11 -6.81
C THR A 66 5.83 15.08 -7.83
N ASN A 67 5.68 15.71 -8.99
CA ASN A 67 6.79 16.00 -9.93
C ASN A 67 7.69 14.81 -10.35
N ALA A 68 7.23 13.55 -10.24
CA ALA A 68 7.97 12.37 -10.66
C ALA A 68 7.20 11.59 -11.72
N SER A 69 7.93 11.03 -12.68
CA SER A 69 7.35 10.07 -13.62
C SER A 69 7.24 8.72 -12.94
N THR A 70 6.03 8.28 -12.62
CA THR A 70 5.79 6.99 -12.00
C THR A 70 5.35 5.95 -13.02
N PRO A 71 5.79 4.69 -12.87
CA PRO A 71 5.28 3.63 -13.73
C PRO A 71 3.79 3.43 -13.44
N LEU A 72 2.97 3.50 -14.49
CA LEU A 72 1.62 2.95 -14.46
C LEU A 72 1.75 1.44 -14.58
N LEU A 73 1.39 0.71 -13.53
CA LEU A 73 1.54 -0.73 -13.48
C LEU A 73 0.26 -1.37 -14.01
N GLU A 74 0.27 -1.82 -15.26
CA GLU A 74 -0.78 -2.67 -15.82
C GLU A 74 -0.62 -4.10 -15.33
N PHE A 75 -1.71 -4.71 -14.89
CA PHE A 75 -1.70 -6.12 -14.47
C PHE A 75 -2.97 -6.87 -14.86
N ASN A 76 -2.78 -8.17 -15.04
CA ASN A 76 -3.83 -9.07 -15.52
C ASN A 76 -4.79 -9.46 -14.39
N PHE A 77 -6.03 -9.70 -14.80
CA PHE A 77 -7.05 -10.35 -14.00
C PHE A 77 -7.09 -11.86 -14.30
N TYR A 78 -7.13 -12.68 -13.26
CA TYR A 78 -7.10 -14.13 -13.34
C TYR A 78 -8.36 -14.73 -12.71
N ASP A 79 -9.07 -15.58 -13.43
CA ASP A 79 -10.36 -16.14 -12.99
C ASP A 79 -10.26 -17.22 -11.91
N SER A 80 -9.18 -17.98 -11.92
CA SER A 80 -9.01 -19.13 -11.01
C SER A 80 -7.57 -19.42 -10.64
N ARG A 81 -6.60 -18.84 -11.37
CA ARG A 81 -5.18 -18.97 -11.08
C ARG A 81 -4.72 -17.77 -10.26
N SER A 82 -3.83 -18.01 -9.31
CA SER A 82 -3.14 -16.91 -8.66
C SER A 82 -2.15 -16.27 -9.64
N PRO A 83 -1.87 -14.96 -9.51
CA PRO A 83 -0.81 -14.30 -10.27
C PRO A 83 0.54 -15.00 -10.07
N ALA A 84 1.51 -14.65 -10.91
CA ALA A 84 2.88 -15.09 -10.70
C ALA A 84 3.36 -14.70 -9.29
N VAL A 85 4.21 -15.54 -8.70
CA VAL A 85 4.76 -15.28 -7.37
C VAL A 85 5.47 -13.93 -7.40
N ASN A 86 5.19 -13.09 -6.41
CA ASN A 86 5.80 -11.77 -6.29
C ASN A 86 5.57 -10.88 -7.53
N SER A 87 4.34 -10.86 -8.06
CA SER A 87 3.92 -9.94 -9.11
C SER A 87 2.66 -9.17 -8.72
N TRP A 88 2.40 -8.06 -9.43
CA TRP A 88 1.07 -7.45 -9.44
C TRP A 88 0.08 -8.38 -10.16
N GLY A 89 -1.17 -8.36 -9.73
CA GLY A 89 -2.23 -9.16 -10.33
C GLY A 89 -3.54 -9.04 -9.57
N ALA A 90 -4.66 -9.35 -10.21
CA ALA A 90 -5.95 -9.50 -9.55
C ALA A 90 -6.47 -10.92 -9.78
N GLN A 91 -6.98 -11.56 -8.73
CA GLN A 91 -7.57 -12.89 -8.81
C GLN A 91 -9.04 -12.83 -8.39
N ARG A 92 -9.93 -13.40 -9.21
CA ARG A 92 -11.31 -13.64 -8.83
C ARG A 92 -11.39 -14.64 -7.68
N VAL A 93 -12.14 -14.28 -6.65
CA VAL A 93 -12.41 -15.15 -5.48
C VAL A 93 -13.83 -15.70 -5.58
N GLU A 94 -14.79 -14.83 -5.90
CA GLU A 94 -16.21 -15.17 -5.92
C GLU A 94 -16.94 -14.28 -6.93
N THR A 95 -17.98 -14.83 -7.56
CA THR A 95 -18.88 -14.09 -8.45
C THR A 95 -20.29 -14.12 -7.88
N GLY A 96 -20.82 -12.94 -7.58
CA GLY A 96 -22.24 -12.73 -7.33
C GLY A 96 -22.97 -12.38 -8.63
N ARG A 97 -24.27 -12.04 -8.53
CA ARG A 97 -25.10 -11.74 -9.72
C ARG A 97 -24.52 -10.60 -10.56
N ASN A 98 -24.21 -9.48 -9.93
CA ASN A 98 -23.61 -8.29 -10.54
C ASN A 98 -22.40 -7.80 -9.72
N SER A 99 -21.75 -8.71 -8.99
CA SER A 99 -20.61 -8.38 -8.15
C SER A 99 -19.49 -9.39 -8.33
N VAL A 100 -18.25 -8.92 -8.22
CA VAL A 100 -17.06 -9.77 -8.24
C VAL A 100 -16.22 -9.44 -7.03
N THR A 101 -16.00 -10.45 -6.20
CA THR A 101 -15.02 -10.39 -5.14
C THR A 101 -13.67 -10.81 -5.69
N LEU A 102 -12.65 -9.99 -5.48
CA LEU A 102 -11.31 -10.24 -5.97
C LEU A 102 -10.25 -9.95 -4.91
N ASN A 103 -9.09 -10.58 -5.08
CA ASN A 103 -7.88 -10.27 -4.35
C ASN A 103 -6.91 -9.55 -5.29
N VAL A 104 -6.45 -8.36 -4.91
CA VAL A 104 -5.35 -7.65 -5.58
C VAL A 104 -4.05 -8.04 -4.89
N PHE A 105 -3.08 -8.50 -5.68
CA PHE A 105 -1.76 -8.92 -5.22
C PHE A 105 -0.75 -7.83 -5.53
N THR A 106 0.19 -7.66 -4.61
CA THR A 106 1.35 -6.79 -4.77
C THR A 106 2.62 -7.61 -4.52
N PRO A 107 3.73 -7.31 -5.20
CA PRO A 107 5.00 -7.93 -4.89
C PRO A 107 5.52 -7.46 -3.53
N SER A 108 6.26 -8.32 -2.82
CA SER A 108 6.92 -8.03 -1.54
C SER A 108 8.04 -6.99 -1.67
N ASN A 109 8.47 -6.67 -2.90
CA ASN A 109 9.39 -5.57 -3.21
C ASN A 109 8.69 -4.43 -3.97
N ALA A 110 7.36 -4.29 -3.86
CA ALA A 110 6.66 -3.12 -4.38
C ALA A 110 7.20 -1.83 -3.77
N ILE A 111 7.18 -0.75 -4.55
CA ILE A 111 7.45 0.60 -4.06
C ILE A 111 6.38 0.95 -3.02
N ILE A 112 6.78 1.47 -1.85
CA ILE A 112 5.81 1.96 -0.87
C ILE A 112 5.29 3.35 -1.27
N GLY A 113 4.08 3.67 -0.83
CA GLY A 113 3.45 4.97 -1.10
C GLY A 113 1.97 4.85 -1.45
N ARG A 114 1.42 5.94 -1.96
CA ARG A 114 0.00 6.04 -2.28
C ARG A 114 -0.25 5.66 -3.74
N TYR A 115 -1.17 4.75 -3.99
CA TYR A 115 -1.56 4.28 -5.31
C TYR A 115 -3.01 4.59 -5.61
N ILE A 116 -3.31 4.93 -6.87
CA ILE A 116 -4.65 4.86 -7.43
C ILE A 116 -4.76 3.53 -8.15
N LEU A 117 -5.72 2.71 -7.71
CA LEU A 117 -6.15 1.55 -8.47
C LEU A 117 -7.26 1.97 -9.45
N SER A 118 -7.11 1.61 -10.71
CA SER A 118 -8.12 1.82 -11.73
C SER A 118 -8.41 0.51 -12.47
N ILE A 119 -9.57 0.47 -13.12
CA ILE A 119 -9.98 -0.60 -14.01
C ILE A 119 -10.28 -0.03 -15.38
N HIS A 120 -9.91 -0.77 -16.42
CA HIS A 120 -10.27 -0.49 -17.79
C HIS A 120 -11.39 -1.44 -18.21
N THR A 121 -12.49 -0.86 -18.67
CA THR A 121 -13.70 -1.56 -19.14
C THR A 121 -14.04 -1.10 -20.55
N SER A 122 -15.11 -1.62 -21.15
CA SER A 122 -15.58 -1.18 -22.46
C SER A 122 -15.97 0.29 -22.52
N GLU A 123 -16.34 0.90 -21.37
CA GLU A 123 -16.69 2.32 -21.28
C GLU A 123 -15.49 3.23 -20.96
N GLY A 124 -14.30 2.65 -20.77
CA GLY A 124 -13.07 3.38 -20.47
C GLY A 124 -12.50 3.07 -19.08
N GLN A 125 -11.61 3.96 -18.62
CA GLN A 125 -10.92 3.83 -17.34
C GLN A 125 -11.76 4.44 -16.20
N SER A 126 -11.86 3.73 -15.09
CA SER A 126 -12.50 4.20 -13.86
C SER A 126 -11.60 3.97 -12.65
N ASN A 127 -11.53 4.95 -11.75
CA ASN A 127 -10.80 4.81 -10.50
C ASN A 127 -11.62 3.99 -9.50
N LEU A 128 -11.01 2.95 -8.95
CA LEU A 128 -11.62 2.05 -7.99
C LEU A 128 -11.34 2.47 -6.55
N ALA A 129 -10.07 2.75 -6.24
CA ALA A 129 -9.61 2.95 -4.87
C ALA A 129 -8.33 3.77 -4.82
N SER A 130 -8.15 4.49 -3.71
CA SER A 130 -6.84 4.97 -3.26
C SER A 130 -6.32 4.04 -2.17
N ILE A 131 -5.08 3.56 -2.31
CA ILE A 131 -4.46 2.62 -1.37
C ILE A 131 -3.12 3.18 -0.91
N VAL A 132 -2.85 3.11 0.39
CA VAL A 132 -1.50 3.34 0.94
C VAL A 132 -0.82 2.00 1.14
N LEU A 133 0.25 1.75 0.39
CA LEU A 133 1.03 0.52 0.44
C LEU A 133 2.29 0.73 1.28
N LEU A 134 2.43 -0.05 2.35
CA LEU A 134 3.56 0.01 3.29
C LEU A 134 4.44 -1.24 3.21
N PHE A 135 5.61 -1.16 3.86
CA PHE A 135 6.46 -2.32 4.14
C PHE A 135 5.72 -3.37 4.99
N ASN A 136 6.08 -4.64 4.82
CA ASN A 136 5.39 -5.77 5.46
C ASN A 136 6.28 -6.65 6.35
N PRO A 137 6.40 -6.33 7.65
CA PRO A 137 7.08 -7.17 8.63
C PRO A 137 6.47 -8.56 8.84
N TRP A 138 5.24 -8.82 8.37
CA TRP A 138 4.56 -10.12 8.49
C TRP A 138 4.78 -11.03 7.28
N ALA A 139 5.23 -10.49 6.14
CA ALA A 139 5.42 -11.28 4.92
C ALA A 139 6.85 -11.80 4.82
N LYS A 140 7.04 -13.13 4.81
CA LYS A 140 8.35 -13.78 4.69
C LYS A 140 9.16 -13.37 3.45
N GLY A 141 8.48 -12.95 2.39
CA GLY A 141 9.12 -12.48 1.15
C GLY A 141 9.57 -11.01 1.20
N ASP A 142 9.21 -10.26 2.25
CA ASP A 142 9.64 -8.88 2.44
C ASP A 142 10.97 -8.85 3.21
N VAL A 143 11.87 -7.97 2.80
CA VAL A 143 13.18 -7.79 3.43
C VAL A 143 13.09 -7.26 4.87
N VAL A 144 11.96 -6.66 5.27
CA VAL A 144 11.72 -6.21 6.65
C VAL A 144 11.01 -7.26 7.52
N TYR A 145 10.92 -8.51 7.06
CA TYR A 145 10.26 -9.59 7.77
C TYR A 145 10.84 -9.79 9.17
N LEU A 146 9.95 -9.91 10.15
CA LEU A 146 10.28 -10.28 11.53
C LEU A 146 9.51 -11.55 11.88
N SER A 147 10.25 -12.60 12.23
CA SER A 147 9.65 -13.91 12.51
C SER A 147 8.93 -13.94 13.85
N ASP A 148 9.45 -13.22 14.85
CA ASP A 148 8.86 -13.14 16.17
C ASP A 148 7.64 -12.18 16.18
N GLN A 149 6.57 -12.60 16.83
CA GLN A 149 5.40 -11.76 17.04
C GLN A 149 5.66 -10.66 18.07
N ALA A 150 6.46 -10.92 19.11
CA ALA A 150 6.81 -9.93 20.12
C ALA A 150 7.63 -8.78 19.51
N GLU A 151 8.59 -9.08 18.63
CA GLU A 151 9.36 -8.08 17.90
C GLU A 151 8.47 -7.22 16.99
N ARG A 152 7.50 -7.82 16.29
CA ARG A 152 6.53 -7.05 15.47
C ARG A 152 5.66 -6.16 16.33
N GLN A 153 5.25 -6.63 17.50
CA GLN A 153 4.49 -5.82 18.44
C GLN A 153 5.31 -4.62 18.93
N GLU A 154 6.56 -4.86 19.35
CA GLU A 154 7.44 -3.83 19.90
C GLU A 154 7.90 -2.84 18.83
N TYR A 155 8.47 -3.31 17.72
CA TYR A 155 9.16 -2.46 16.75
C TYR A 155 8.24 -1.84 15.69
N VAL A 156 6.99 -2.29 15.58
CA VAL A 156 6.06 -1.79 14.55
C VAL A 156 4.80 -1.21 15.18
N LEU A 157 4.19 -1.93 16.12
CA LEU A 157 2.85 -1.59 16.64
C LEU A 157 2.88 -0.80 17.96
N SER A 158 3.99 -0.78 18.70
CA SER A 158 4.09 0.03 19.92
C SER A 158 4.24 1.50 19.56
N GLU A 159 3.37 2.36 20.09
CA GLU A 159 3.45 3.82 19.94
C GLU A 159 4.20 4.49 21.09
N VAL A 160 4.62 3.75 22.10
CA VAL A 160 5.32 4.29 23.28
C VAL A 160 6.57 3.47 23.53
N GLY A 161 7.66 4.16 23.83
CA GLY A 161 8.93 3.54 24.14
C GLY A 161 9.75 4.34 25.14
N LEU A 162 10.97 3.86 25.37
CA LEU A 162 11.95 4.49 26.23
C LEU A 162 13.13 4.98 25.40
N ILE A 163 13.59 6.20 25.68
CA ILE A 163 14.87 6.72 25.16
C ILE A 163 15.85 6.73 26.32
N TYR A 164 16.89 5.90 26.22
CA TYR A 164 17.99 5.85 27.19
C TYR A 164 18.96 7.00 26.95
N MET A 165 19.39 7.62 28.04
CA MET A 165 20.28 8.79 28.05
C MET A 165 21.11 8.82 29.34
N GLY A 166 21.89 9.89 29.53
CA GLY A 166 22.78 10.04 30.68
C GLY A 166 24.17 9.46 30.40
N THR A 167 24.78 8.87 31.41
CA THR A 167 26.14 8.31 31.31
C THR A 167 26.12 6.81 31.63
N PRO A 168 27.13 6.03 31.21
CA PRO A 168 27.21 4.62 31.59
C PRO A 168 27.13 4.37 33.11
N SER A 169 27.66 5.29 33.92
CA SER A 169 27.64 5.20 35.39
C SER A 169 26.31 5.65 36.01
N TYR A 170 25.49 6.39 35.27
CA TYR A 170 24.20 6.89 35.71
C TYR A 170 23.22 6.86 34.54
N PRO A 171 22.73 5.66 34.17
CA PRO A 171 21.79 5.51 33.07
C PRO A 171 20.45 6.13 33.47
N GLN A 172 19.93 6.96 32.59
CA GLN A 172 18.61 7.57 32.70
C GLN A 172 17.75 7.16 31.52
N TYR A 173 16.44 7.31 31.65
CA TYR A 173 15.53 7.14 30.54
C TYR A 173 14.41 8.17 30.62
N THR A 174 13.81 8.45 29.47
CA THR A 174 12.54 9.17 29.37
C THR A 174 11.54 8.35 28.58
N PHE A 175 10.27 8.49 28.93
CA PHE A 175 9.18 8.00 28.09
C PHE A 175 9.11 8.83 26.82
N TRP A 176 8.83 8.17 25.71
CA TRP A 176 8.62 8.81 24.42
C TRP A 176 7.38 8.24 23.76
N ASN A 177 6.46 9.13 23.38
CA ASN A 177 5.31 8.77 22.56
C ASN A 177 5.70 8.97 21.08
N PHE A 178 5.90 7.87 20.36
CA PHE A 178 6.15 7.88 18.92
C PHE A 178 4.92 8.34 18.13
N GLY A 179 3.72 7.92 18.57
CA GLY A 179 2.45 8.35 17.99
C GLY A 179 2.31 8.12 16.49
N GLN A 180 2.93 7.08 15.93
CA GLN A 180 2.98 6.87 14.48
C GLN A 180 1.61 6.60 13.83
N PHE A 181 0.61 6.23 14.63
CA PHE A 181 -0.75 5.94 14.15
C PHE A 181 -1.74 7.07 14.40
N GLN A 182 -1.30 8.16 15.04
CA GLN A 182 -2.11 9.36 15.24
C GLN A 182 -2.53 9.99 13.92
N ASP A 183 -3.60 10.79 13.97
CA ASP A 183 -4.19 11.41 12.79
C ASP A 183 -3.12 12.16 11.96
N ASN A 184 -3.21 11.99 10.64
CA ASN A 184 -2.35 12.62 9.64
C ASN A 184 -0.83 12.33 9.70
N ILE A 185 -0.30 11.62 10.71
CA ILE A 185 1.14 11.32 10.82
C ILE A 185 1.66 10.50 9.64
N LEU A 186 0.86 9.53 9.16
CA LEU A 186 1.22 8.76 7.97
C LEU A 186 1.33 9.64 6.71
N ASN A 187 0.39 10.56 6.52
CA ASN A 187 0.42 11.47 5.37
C ASN A 187 1.63 12.40 5.41
N ILE A 188 1.93 12.94 6.59
CA ILE A 188 3.13 13.75 6.81
C ILE A 188 4.38 12.93 6.50
N SER A 189 4.45 11.69 6.99
CA SER A 189 5.60 10.79 6.76
C SER A 189 5.82 10.51 5.27
N LEU A 190 4.76 10.27 4.50
CA LEU A 190 4.84 10.10 3.05
C LEU A 190 5.24 11.40 2.34
N SER A 191 4.70 12.55 2.76
CA SER A 191 5.06 13.87 2.22
C SER A 191 6.51 14.26 2.51
N LEU A 192 7.08 13.82 3.63
CA LEU A 192 8.47 14.06 3.96
C LEU A 192 9.41 13.39 2.96
N LEU A 193 9.06 12.22 2.42
CA LEU A 193 9.87 11.55 1.39
C LEU A 193 9.99 12.41 0.11
N ASP A 194 8.90 13.06 -0.28
CA ASP A 194 8.84 14.01 -1.41
C ASP A 194 9.57 15.34 -1.12
N SER A 195 9.94 15.59 0.14
CA SER A 195 10.66 16.80 0.56
C SER A 195 12.18 16.59 0.69
N THR A 196 12.66 15.37 0.45
CA THR A 196 14.08 15.04 0.62
C THR A 196 14.96 15.64 -0.48
N GLN A 197 16.24 15.89 -0.18
CA GLN A 197 17.20 16.34 -1.20
C GLN A 197 17.39 15.30 -2.32
N SER A 198 17.30 14.00 -2.00
CA SER A 198 17.32 12.91 -2.98
C SER A 198 16.21 13.08 -4.02
N PHE A 199 14.99 13.34 -3.53
CA PHE A 199 13.83 13.58 -4.38
C PHE A 199 13.95 14.87 -5.20
N GLN A 200 14.39 15.97 -4.59
CA GLN A 200 14.60 17.23 -5.32
C GLN A 200 15.63 17.12 -6.45
N ARG A 201 16.69 16.33 -6.24
CA ARG A 201 17.73 16.09 -7.26
C ARG A 201 17.20 15.22 -8.41
N ASN A 202 16.48 14.15 -8.09
CA ASN A 202 15.87 13.28 -9.08
C ASN A 202 14.68 12.51 -8.50
N ALA A 203 13.48 13.07 -8.64
CA ALA A 203 12.26 12.53 -8.05
C ALA A 203 11.94 11.13 -8.57
N THR A 204 12.09 10.90 -9.87
CA THR A 204 11.77 9.61 -10.51
C THR A 204 12.66 8.50 -9.97
N GLU A 205 13.96 8.78 -9.85
CA GLU A 205 14.92 7.79 -9.35
C GLU A 205 14.80 7.56 -7.84
N ASP A 206 14.49 8.61 -7.07
CA ASP A 206 14.18 8.46 -5.64
C ASP A 206 12.99 7.53 -5.43
N VAL A 207 11.89 7.78 -6.14
CA VAL A 207 10.66 7.00 -6.05
C VAL A 207 10.89 5.53 -6.41
N ARG A 208 11.69 5.24 -7.46
CA ARG A 208 12.06 3.87 -7.84
C ARG A 208 12.78 3.10 -6.74
N LYS A 209 13.51 3.80 -5.86
CA LYS A 209 14.26 3.23 -4.74
C LYS A 209 13.45 3.11 -3.45
N ARG A 210 12.22 3.65 -3.40
CA ARG A 210 11.34 3.54 -2.22
C ARG A 210 10.83 2.12 -1.97
N ASN A 211 11.15 1.15 -2.82
CA ASN A 211 10.96 -0.26 -2.48
C ASN A 211 12.04 -0.82 -1.51
N ASN A 212 13.13 -0.10 -1.29
CA ASN A 212 14.23 -0.54 -0.44
C ASN A 212 14.19 0.20 0.91
N PRO A 213 14.01 -0.50 2.05
CA PRO A 213 13.98 0.16 3.35
C PRO A 213 15.29 0.87 3.69
N ILE A 214 16.44 0.39 3.22
CA ILE A 214 17.74 1.05 3.45
C ILE A 214 17.75 2.45 2.81
N HIS A 215 17.20 2.58 1.60
CA HIS A 215 17.07 3.88 0.93
C HIS A 215 16.13 4.79 1.72
N VAL A 216 14.94 4.29 2.07
CA VAL A 216 13.92 5.05 2.82
C VAL A 216 14.48 5.55 4.17
N CYS A 217 15.13 4.68 4.95
CA CYS A 217 15.75 5.06 6.22
C CYS A 217 16.85 6.11 6.03
N ARG A 218 17.71 5.97 5.02
CA ARG A 218 18.78 6.94 4.74
C ARG A 218 18.23 8.32 4.41
N VAL A 219 17.23 8.40 3.53
CA VAL A 219 16.67 9.70 3.13
C VAL A 219 15.91 10.36 4.28
N LEU A 220 15.15 9.60 5.07
CA LEU A 220 14.45 10.16 6.24
C LEU A 220 15.42 10.65 7.31
N SER A 221 16.49 9.88 7.59
CA SER A 221 17.52 10.29 8.55
C SER A 221 18.27 11.55 8.10
N SER A 222 18.33 11.82 6.79
CA SER A 222 18.98 13.03 6.27
C SER A 222 18.18 14.32 6.47
N ILE A 223 16.86 14.23 6.67
CA ILE A 223 16.00 15.41 6.86
C ILE A 223 16.35 16.13 8.17
N GLY A 224 16.75 15.40 9.22
CA GLY A 224 17.16 15.97 10.49
C GLY A 224 18.52 16.70 10.47
N MET A 225 19.33 16.54 9.41
CA MET A 225 20.66 17.17 9.31
C MET A 225 20.65 18.59 8.74
N LEU A 226 19.48 19.16 8.40
CA LEU A 226 19.36 20.52 7.84
C LEU A 226 19.03 21.62 8.87
N ILE A 227 18.99 21.29 10.17
CA ILE A 227 18.59 22.24 11.23
C ILE A 227 19.68 22.39 12.33
N TRP A 228 20.94 22.16 12.00
CA TRP A 228 22.07 22.53 12.88
C TRP A 228 23.17 23.21 12.07
#